data_AF-A0A087CNX9-F1
#
_entry.id   AF-A0A087CNX9-F1
#
_cell.length_a   1.000
_cell.length_b   1.000
_cell.length_c   1.000
_cell.angle_alpha   90.00
_cell.angle_beta   90.00
_cell.angle_gamma   90.00
#
_symmetry.space_group_name_H-M   'P 1'
#
loop_
_entity.id
_entity.type
_entity.pdbx_description
1 polymer ?
#
loop_
_entity_poly.entity_id
_entity_poly.type
_entity_poly.pdbx_seq_one_letter_code
_entity_poly.pdbx_strand_id
1 'polypeptide(L)'
;MEQELYALGLVHAEEYLLAVADMKQQLEESGYVFADSEGRARASLVCHALGITQTNPMELGMSAGRFINGRNPKFPVVTLRGESGIAPLALKVMRERYGEEGHVAPTVEYVKYGLAKAIRAVSGALGQQHDVSSGAEAIGDWMHDERLRDVEDRIAQFPQRRFVREGSIVLSARPLSEFTSLIQQVDGTVAVAFDSHTCTELGLPRVNILGSTALARSKNKRQFDTLF
;
A
#
# COMPACT_ATOMS: atom_id res chain seq x y z
N MET A 1 -27.25 2.56 0.81
CA MET A 1 -26.73 1.96 -0.44
C MET A 1 -26.73 2.94 -1.59
N GLU A 2 -27.88 3.51 -1.98
CA GLU A 2 -27.97 4.43 -3.14
C GLU A 2 -27.02 5.63 -3.06
N GLN A 3 -26.96 6.31 -1.91
CA GLN A 3 -26.04 7.44 -1.70
C GLN A 3 -24.56 7.06 -1.87
N GLU A 4 -24.21 5.83 -1.50
CA GLU A 4 -22.84 5.31 -1.63
C GLU A 4 -22.52 4.98 -3.10
N LEU A 5 -23.44 4.31 -3.79
CA LEU A 5 -23.33 4.05 -5.23
C LEU A 5 -23.20 5.35 -6.03
N TYR A 6 -24.01 6.36 -5.70
CA TYR A 6 -23.89 7.70 -6.29
C TYR A 6 -22.49 8.29 -6.07
N ALA A 7 -21.98 8.26 -4.84
CA ALA A 7 -20.66 8.81 -4.53
C ALA A 7 -19.52 8.04 -5.21
N LEU A 8 -19.63 6.72 -5.37
CA LEU A 8 -18.68 5.91 -6.13
C LEU A 8 -18.68 6.26 -7.61
N GLY A 9 -19.86 6.50 -8.19
CA GLY A 9 -19.99 6.91 -9.59
C GLY A 9 -19.42 8.30 -9.90
N LEU A 10 -19.34 9.19 -8.91
CA LEU A 10 -18.67 10.49 -9.08
C LEU A 10 -17.15 10.38 -9.32
N VAL A 11 -16.53 9.26 -8.95
CA VAL A 11 -15.09 9.01 -9.09
C VAL A 11 -14.78 7.80 -9.96
N HIS A 12 -15.80 7.23 -10.61
CA HIS A 12 -15.68 6.06 -11.49
C HIS A 12 -14.94 4.88 -10.82
N ALA A 13 -15.27 4.58 -9.56
CA ALA A 13 -14.61 3.54 -8.77
C ALA A 13 -15.19 2.13 -8.96
N GLU A 14 -16.23 1.97 -9.78
CA GLU A 14 -16.98 0.73 -9.93
C GLU A 14 -16.11 -0.40 -10.46
N GLU A 15 -15.40 -0.17 -11.57
CA GLU A 15 -14.52 -1.16 -12.20
C GLU A 15 -13.38 -1.57 -11.26
N TYR A 16 -12.83 -0.60 -10.52
CA TYR A 16 -11.82 -0.85 -9.51
C TYR A 16 -12.33 -1.78 -8.40
N LEU A 17 -13.52 -1.51 -7.85
CA LEU A 17 -14.09 -2.34 -6.80
C LEU A 17 -14.41 -3.75 -7.31
N LEU A 18 -14.92 -3.87 -8.53
CA LEU A 18 -15.15 -5.16 -9.16
C LEU A 18 -13.83 -5.93 -9.36
N ALA A 19 -12.77 -5.27 -9.82
CA ALA A 19 -11.46 -5.90 -9.99
C ALA A 19 -10.85 -6.39 -8.66
N VAL A 20 -11.04 -5.62 -7.58
CA VAL A 20 -10.59 -6.00 -6.23
C VAL A 20 -11.41 -7.18 -5.68
N ALA A 21 -12.73 -7.13 -5.83
CA ALA A 21 -13.63 -8.21 -5.40
C ALA A 21 -13.30 -9.52 -6.11
N ASP A 22 -13.13 -9.44 -7.43
CA ASP A 22 -12.82 -10.57 -8.28
C ASP A 22 -11.46 -11.21 -7.96
N MET A 23 -10.41 -10.40 -7.78
CA MET A 23 -9.09 -10.90 -7.36
C MET A 23 -9.19 -11.63 -6.01
N LYS A 24 -9.90 -11.05 -5.04
CA LYS A 24 -10.10 -11.66 -3.73
C LYS A 24 -10.84 -12.99 -3.87
N GLN A 25 -11.92 -13.03 -4.65
CA GLN A 25 -12.70 -14.23 -4.89
C GLN A 25 -11.85 -15.35 -5.51
N GLN A 26 -11.06 -15.07 -6.55
CA GLN A 26 -10.20 -16.08 -7.19
C GLN A 26 -9.16 -16.66 -6.22
N LEU A 27 -8.59 -15.82 -5.35
CA LEU A 27 -7.66 -16.30 -4.32
C LEU A 27 -8.38 -17.14 -3.25
N GLU A 28 -9.60 -16.77 -2.84
CA GLU A 28 -10.41 -17.56 -1.92
C GLU A 28 -10.81 -18.91 -2.53
N GLU A 29 -11.17 -18.95 -3.81
CA GLU A 29 -11.45 -20.19 -4.57
C GLU A 29 -10.19 -21.07 -4.71
N SER A 30 -9.01 -20.45 -4.78
CA SER A 30 -7.71 -21.14 -4.73
C SER A 30 -7.30 -21.58 -3.32
N GLY A 31 -8.17 -21.38 -2.33
CA GLY A 31 -7.99 -21.83 -0.95
C GLY A 31 -7.23 -20.86 -0.05
N TYR A 32 -6.93 -19.63 -0.48
CA TYR A 32 -6.33 -18.61 0.38
C TYR A 32 -7.37 -17.95 1.28
N VAL A 33 -6.96 -17.57 2.49
CA VAL A 33 -7.86 -16.99 3.49
C VAL A 33 -7.58 -15.50 3.67
N PHE A 34 -8.66 -14.72 3.65
CA PHE A 34 -8.66 -13.32 4.07
C PHE A 34 -9.33 -13.16 5.44
N ALA A 35 -8.76 -12.29 6.26
CA ALA A 35 -9.51 -11.70 7.37
C ALA A 35 -10.48 -10.65 6.82
N ASP A 36 -11.38 -10.16 7.68
CA ASP A 36 -12.13 -8.96 7.36
C ASP A 36 -11.17 -7.82 6.98
N SER A 37 -11.53 -7.10 5.91
CA SER A 37 -10.75 -5.99 5.38
C SER A 37 -10.47 -4.94 6.46
N GLU A 38 -9.42 -4.14 6.30
CA GLU A 38 -9.09 -3.08 7.25
C GLU A 38 -9.36 -1.68 6.70
N GLY A 39 -9.43 -0.70 7.61
CA GLY A 39 -9.57 0.69 7.26
C GLY A 39 -10.97 1.05 6.79
N ARG A 40 -11.04 1.97 5.82
CA ARG A 40 -12.28 2.66 5.45
C ARG A 40 -13.27 1.78 4.70
N ALA A 41 -12.82 0.75 4.00
CA ALA A 41 -13.67 -0.18 3.24
C ALA A 41 -14.70 -0.90 4.12
N ARG A 42 -14.39 -1.14 5.40
CA ARG A 42 -15.31 -1.76 6.38
C ARG A 42 -16.60 -0.97 6.62
N ALA A 43 -16.59 0.32 6.29
CA ALA A 43 -17.77 1.18 6.43
C ALA A 43 -18.70 1.13 5.20
N SER A 44 -18.33 0.38 4.16
CA SER A 44 -19.02 0.36 2.87
C SER A 44 -19.96 -0.82 2.75
N LEU A 45 -21.24 -0.54 2.45
CA LEU A 45 -22.21 -1.59 2.20
C LEU A 45 -21.97 -2.21 0.82
N VAL A 46 -21.47 -1.43 -0.14
CA VAL A 46 -21.06 -1.92 -1.45
C VAL A 46 -19.89 -2.90 -1.34
N CYS A 47 -18.83 -2.57 -0.58
CA CYS A 47 -17.73 -3.51 -0.37
C CYS A 47 -18.18 -4.79 0.34
N HIS A 48 -19.12 -4.70 1.28
CA HIS A 48 -19.72 -5.88 1.91
C HIS A 48 -20.50 -6.73 0.90
N ALA A 49 -21.36 -6.11 0.08
CA ALA A 49 -22.17 -6.79 -0.93
C ALA A 49 -21.30 -7.46 -2.02
N LEU A 50 -20.15 -6.88 -2.36
CA LEU A 50 -19.17 -7.45 -3.29
C LEU A 50 -18.27 -8.53 -2.64
N GLY A 51 -18.43 -8.81 -1.34
CA GLY A 51 -17.58 -9.75 -0.62
C GLY A 51 -16.16 -9.25 -0.37
N ILE A 52 -15.87 -7.96 -0.62
CA ILE A 52 -14.58 -7.32 -0.28
C ILE A 52 -14.41 -7.27 1.24
N THR A 53 -15.50 -6.95 1.97
CA THR A 53 -15.54 -6.99 3.44
C THR A 53 -16.45 -8.10 3.92
N GLN A 54 -16.08 -8.75 5.03
CA GLN A 54 -16.87 -9.83 5.61
C GLN A 54 -17.95 -9.29 6.54
N THR A 55 -17.62 -8.26 7.34
CA THR A 55 -18.56 -7.71 8.31
C THR A 55 -19.52 -6.71 7.66
N ASN A 56 -20.79 -6.81 8.03
CA ASN A 56 -21.83 -5.87 7.63
C ASN A 56 -21.62 -4.52 8.36
N PRO A 57 -21.40 -3.40 7.63
CA PRO A 57 -21.17 -2.09 8.25
C PRO A 57 -22.35 -1.61 9.11
N MET A 58 -23.56 -2.05 8.82
CA MET A 58 -24.77 -1.67 9.56
C MET A 58 -24.78 -2.24 10.97
N GLU A 59 -24.31 -3.48 11.14
CA GLU A 59 -24.19 -4.14 12.46
C GLU A 59 -23.13 -3.47 13.34
N LEU A 60 -22.12 -2.86 12.71
CA LEU A 60 -21.07 -2.11 13.39
C LEU A 60 -21.41 -0.63 13.64
N GLY A 61 -22.58 -0.16 13.23
CA GLY A 61 -22.96 1.25 13.31
C GLY A 61 -22.03 2.18 12.51
N MET A 62 -21.39 1.68 11.46
CA MET A 62 -20.46 2.46 10.64
C MET A 62 -21.22 3.23 9.54
N SER A 63 -20.76 4.45 9.25
CA SER A 63 -21.32 5.27 8.17
C SER A 63 -20.46 5.19 6.91
N ALA A 64 -21.10 4.97 5.76
CA ALA A 64 -20.45 4.94 4.44
C ALA A 64 -19.65 6.21 4.10
N GLY A 65 -20.00 7.36 4.70
CA GLY A 65 -19.24 8.61 4.57
C GLY A 65 -17.77 8.51 5.01
N ARG A 66 -17.42 7.48 5.78
CA ARG A 66 -16.03 7.15 6.15
C ARG A 66 -15.24 6.51 5.01
N PHE A 67 -15.91 5.81 4.10
CA PHE A 67 -15.32 5.23 2.91
C PHE A 67 -15.25 6.23 1.77
N ILE A 68 -16.39 6.79 1.40
CA ILE A 68 -16.51 7.77 0.32
C ILE A 68 -17.56 8.84 0.66
N ASN A 69 -17.29 10.08 0.29
CA ASN A 69 -18.14 11.22 0.60
C ASN A 69 -18.56 11.93 -0.68
N GLY A 70 -19.87 12.01 -0.96
CA GLY A 70 -20.40 12.64 -2.17
C GLY A 70 -20.18 14.15 -2.29
N ARG A 71 -19.79 14.86 -1.21
CA ARG A 71 -19.46 16.30 -1.26
C ARG A 71 -18.02 16.60 -1.68
N ASN A 72 -17.10 15.69 -1.38
CA ASN A 72 -15.69 15.80 -1.73
C ASN A 72 -15.16 14.38 -1.99
N PRO A 73 -15.55 13.79 -3.13
CA PRO A 73 -15.26 12.40 -3.38
C PRO A 73 -13.77 12.27 -3.73
N LYS A 74 -13.09 11.38 -3.02
CA LYS A 74 -11.73 10.96 -3.32
C LYS A 74 -11.77 9.51 -3.77
N PHE A 75 -10.90 9.16 -4.71
CA PHE A 75 -10.82 7.79 -5.18
C PHE A 75 -10.59 6.84 -3.98
N PRO A 76 -11.42 5.81 -3.80
CA PRO A 76 -11.35 4.96 -2.61
C PRO A 76 -10.14 4.03 -2.68
N VAL A 77 -9.56 3.75 -1.51
CA VAL A 77 -8.48 2.77 -1.35
C VAL A 77 -8.98 1.64 -0.46
N VAL A 78 -8.99 0.42 -0.99
CA VAL A 78 -9.30 -0.81 -0.26
C VAL A 78 -8.02 -1.40 0.32
N THR A 79 -8.12 -1.91 1.56
CA THR A 79 -7.05 -2.67 2.21
C THR A 79 -7.56 -4.06 2.59
N LEU A 80 -6.99 -5.08 1.97
CA LEU A 80 -7.27 -6.48 2.24
C LEU A 80 -6.16 -7.08 3.10
N ARG A 81 -6.53 -7.94 4.05
CA ARG A 81 -5.59 -8.68 4.88
C ARG A 81 -5.74 -10.16 4.61
N GLY A 82 -4.73 -10.77 3.98
CA GLY A 82 -4.67 -12.20 3.73
C GLY A 82 -3.51 -12.87 4.48
N GLU A 83 -3.29 -14.13 4.17
CA GLU A 83 -2.14 -14.90 4.66
C GLU A 83 -0.80 -14.27 4.29
N SER A 84 0.27 -14.62 5.00
CA SER A 84 1.61 -14.19 4.63
C SER A 84 1.98 -14.67 3.22
N GLY A 85 2.57 -13.80 2.39
CA GLY A 85 2.91 -14.13 1.00
C GLY A 85 1.76 -13.96 -0.01
N ILE A 86 0.59 -13.44 0.41
CA ILE A 86 -0.56 -13.25 -0.48
C ILE A 86 -0.39 -12.11 -1.50
N ALA A 87 0.46 -11.11 -1.21
CA ALA A 87 0.62 -9.95 -2.08
C ALA A 87 1.19 -10.28 -3.47
N PRO A 88 2.29 -11.06 -3.60
CA PRO A 88 2.76 -11.54 -4.90
C PRO A 88 1.69 -12.32 -5.69
N LEU A 89 0.87 -13.11 -5.00
CA LEU A 89 -0.20 -13.90 -5.62
C LEU A 89 -1.34 -13.00 -6.12
N ALA A 90 -1.75 -12.01 -5.33
CA ALA A 90 -2.73 -11.01 -5.76
C ALA A 90 -2.25 -10.22 -6.98
N LEU A 91 -0.98 -9.80 -6.99
CA LEU A 91 -0.37 -9.14 -8.13
C LEU A 91 -0.40 -10.04 -9.38
N LYS A 92 -0.05 -11.32 -9.22
CA LYS A 92 -0.10 -12.31 -10.30
C LYS A 92 -1.51 -12.48 -10.86
N VAL A 93 -2.50 -12.75 -10.00
CA VAL A 93 -3.92 -12.91 -10.40
C VAL A 93 -4.42 -11.68 -11.15
N MET A 94 -4.10 -10.47 -10.67
CA MET A 94 -4.50 -9.24 -11.34
C MET A 94 -3.81 -9.06 -12.70
N ARG A 95 -2.53 -9.41 -12.83
CA ARG A 95 -1.81 -9.35 -14.12
C ARG A 95 -2.36 -10.34 -15.13
N GLU A 96 -2.58 -11.58 -14.70
CA GLU A 96 -3.13 -12.63 -15.56
C GLU A 96 -4.52 -12.25 -16.10
N ARG A 97 -5.32 -11.54 -15.31
CA ARG A 97 -6.68 -11.14 -15.71
C ARG A 97 -6.78 -9.80 -16.42
N TYR A 98 -6.06 -8.78 -15.95
CA TYR A 98 -6.20 -7.39 -16.39
C TYR A 98 -5.03 -6.90 -17.25
N GLY A 99 -4.07 -7.78 -17.57
CA GLY A 99 -3.05 -7.56 -18.58
C GLY A 99 -1.62 -7.61 -18.02
N GLU A 100 -0.77 -8.39 -18.70
CA GLU A 100 0.68 -8.41 -18.52
C GLU A 100 1.35 -7.11 -19.03
N GLU A 101 0.69 -6.40 -19.97
CA GLU A 101 1.22 -5.22 -20.68
C GLU A 101 1.16 -3.91 -19.88
N GLY A 102 1.58 -3.96 -18.61
CA GLY A 102 1.79 -2.74 -17.82
C GLY A 102 0.53 -2.08 -17.28
N HIS A 103 -0.60 -2.79 -17.22
CA HIS A 103 -1.84 -2.29 -16.60
C HIS A 103 -1.86 -2.44 -15.08
N VAL A 104 -1.09 -3.39 -14.56
CA VAL A 104 -1.01 -3.71 -13.13
C VAL A 104 0.44 -3.75 -12.67
N ALA A 105 0.78 -2.91 -11.71
CA ALA A 105 2.12 -2.88 -11.13
C ALA A 105 2.09 -2.47 -9.66
N PRO A 106 3.01 -3.00 -8.83
CA PRO A 106 3.21 -2.50 -7.49
C PRO A 106 3.80 -1.10 -7.48
N THR A 107 3.59 -0.36 -6.40
CA THR A 107 4.27 0.92 -6.15
C THR A 107 5.69 0.71 -5.64
N VAL A 108 6.50 1.74 -5.71
CA VAL A 108 7.78 1.81 -4.99
C VAL A 108 7.61 2.52 -3.64
N GLU A 109 8.61 2.40 -2.78
CA GLU A 109 8.73 3.20 -1.56
C GLU A 109 10.12 3.85 -1.55
N TYR A 110 10.17 5.16 -1.27
CA TYR A 110 11.41 5.91 -1.16
C TYR A 110 11.78 6.11 0.30
N VAL A 111 12.83 5.44 0.74
CA VAL A 111 13.36 5.63 2.09
C VAL A 111 14.28 6.83 2.09
N LYS A 112 13.92 7.85 2.85
CA LYS A 112 14.74 9.03 3.08
C LYS A 112 16.02 8.69 3.85
N TYR A 113 17.03 9.53 3.72
CA TYR A 113 18.30 9.40 4.41
C TYR A 113 18.11 9.40 5.95
N GLY A 114 17.26 10.32 6.43
CA GLY A 114 17.00 10.52 7.85
C GLY A 114 18.14 11.26 8.56
N LEU A 115 17.81 11.98 9.63
CA LEU A 115 18.70 12.93 10.28
C LEU A 115 20.00 12.28 10.77
N ALA A 116 19.92 11.15 11.48
CA ALA A 116 21.10 10.46 12.01
C ALA A 116 22.11 10.00 10.94
N LYS A 117 21.65 9.73 9.71
CA LYS A 117 22.58 9.41 8.61
C LYS A 117 23.09 10.69 7.95
N ALA A 118 22.26 11.71 7.83
CA ALA A 118 22.64 13.01 7.26
C ALA A 118 23.80 13.62 8.05
N ILE A 119 23.69 13.60 9.38
CA ILE A 119 24.74 14.01 10.31
C ILE A 119 26.05 13.27 10.01
N ARG A 120 26.01 11.93 10.00
CA ARG A 120 27.20 11.11 9.70
C ARG A 120 27.83 11.43 8.35
N ALA A 121 27.02 11.67 7.32
CA ALA A 121 27.51 12.00 5.99
C ALA A 121 28.20 13.37 5.96
N VAL A 122 27.62 14.37 6.61
CA VAL A 122 28.20 15.73 6.70
C VAL A 122 29.47 15.73 7.56
N SER A 123 29.44 15.12 8.75
CA SER A 123 30.63 14.97 9.60
C SER A 123 31.77 14.26 8.84
N GLY A 124 31.45 13.15 8.16
CA GLY A 124 32.43 12.41 7.37
C GLY A 124 33.05 13.25 6.25
N ALA A 125 32.26 14.06 5.55
CA ALA A 125 32.75 14.97 4.51
C ALA A 125 33.66 16.07 5.05
N LEU A 126 33.48 16.46 6.33
CA LEU A 126 34.32 17.44 7.04
C LEU A 126 35.54 16.80 7.73
N GLY A 127 35.75 15.49 7.59
CA GLY A 127 36.83 14.77 8.26
C GLY A 127 36.61 14.57 9.76
N GLN A 128 35.39 14.76 10.24
CA GLN A 128 35.00 14.55 11.63
C GLN A 128 34.37 13.16 11.82
N GLN A 129 34.78 12.44 12.86
CA GLN A 129 34.15 11.18 13.26
C GLN A 129 33.21 11.45 14.42
N HIS A 130 31.90 11.33 14.17
CA HIS A 130 30.89 11.42 15.22
C HIS A 130 30.17 10.08 15.38
N ASP A 131 30.14 9.59 16.61
CA ASP A 131 29.34 8.42 16.95
C ASP A 131 27.89 8.84 17.19
N VAL A 132 27.08 8.75 16.14
CA VAL A 132 25.64 9.04 16.17
C VAL A 132 24.82 7.77 16.41
N SER A 133 25.47 6.66 16.81
CA SER A 133 24.81 5.39 17.08
C SER A 133 24.04 5.37 18.40
N SER A 134 24.27 6.37 19.27
CA SER A 134 23.84 6.38 20.67
C SER A 134 22.42 6.94 20.92
N GLY A 135 21.66 7.27 19.87
CA GLY A 135 20.27 7.72 20.00
C GLY A 135 20.08 9.25 19.91
N ALA A 136 18.90 9.72 20.31
CA ALA A 136 18.47 11.12 20.10
C ALA A 136 19.34 12.17 20.81
N GLU A 137 19.97 11.83 21.92
CA GLU A 137 20.85 12.73 22.68
C GLU A 137 22.12 13.09 21.89
N ALA A 138 22.78 12.10 21.27
CA ALA A 138 23.95 12.32 20.42
C ALA A 138 23.65 13.12 19.14
N ILE A 139 22.40 13.07 18.68
CA ILE A 139 21.90 13.91 17.57
C ILE A 139 21.76 15.37 18.04
N GLY A 140 21.23 15.58 19.25
CA GLY A 140 21.06 16.91 19.85
C GLY A 140 22.37 17.67 20.02
N ASP A 141 23.41 17.00 20.53
CA ASP A 141 24.73 17.61 20.76
C ASP A 141 25.38 18.13 19.48
N TRP A 142 25.21 17.41 18.36
CA TRP A 142 25.79 17.82 17.07
C TRP A 142 24.93 18.85 16.32
N MET A 143 23.59 18.80 16.49
CA MET A 143 22.68 19.82 15.94
C MET A 143 22.96 21.24 16.43
N HIS A 144 23.86 21.44 17.41
CA HIS A 144 24.26 22.76 17.90
C HIS A 144 25.16 23.56 16.94
N ASP A 145 25.76 22.96 15.89
CA ASP A 145 26.38 23.75 14.82
C ASP A 145 25.32 24.30 13.86
N GLU A 146 24.80 25.50 14.17
CA GLU A 146 23.77 26.17 13.37
C GLU A 146 24.12 26.35 11.89
N ARG A 147 25.42 26.30 11.53
CA ARG A 147 25.87 26.47 10.14
C ARG A 147 25.58 25.25 9.28
N LEU A 148 25.53 24.07 9.89
CA LEU A 148 25.38 22.79 9.18
C LEU A 148 23.95 22.27 9.19
N ARG A 149 23.12 22.75 10.12
CA ARG A 149 21.73 22.31 10.29
C ARG A 149 20.90 22.34 9.00
N ASP A 150 20.97 23.40 8.20
CA ASP A 150 20.25 23.46 6.91
C ASP A 150 20.71 22.36 5.93
N VAL A 151 22.01 22.09 5.88
CA VAL A 151 22.58 21.08 5.00
C VAL A 151 22.13 19.68 5.44
N GLU A 152 22.15 19.43 6.74
CA GLU A 152 21.74 18.17 7.35
C GLU A 152 20.25 17.91 7.14
N ASP A 153 19.40 18.91 7.40
CA ASP A 153 17.96 18.81 7.23
C ASP A 153 17.62 18.53 5.77
N ARG A 154 18.29 19.19 4.83
CA ARG A 154 18.14 18.92 3.40
C ARG A 154 18.57 17.50 3.07
N ILE A 155 19.77 17.07 3.47
CA ILE A 155 20.27 15.69 3.25
C ILE A 155 19.33 14.66 3.88
N ALA A 156 18.78 14.93 5.07
CA ALA A 156 17.87 14.04 5.76
C ALA A 156 16.61 13.74 4.94
N GLN A 157 16.16 14.68 4.09
CA GLN A 157 15.03 14.49 3.19
C GLN A 157 15.38 13.79 1.88
N PHE A 158 16.66 13.66 1.51
CA PHE A 158 17.03 13.03 0.24
C PHE A 158 16.63 11.54 0.20
N PRO A 159 16.10 11.05 -0.94
CA PRO A 159 15.86 9.62 -1.13
C PRO A 159 17.19 8.87 -1.09
N GLN A 160 17.34 7.93 -0.16
CA GLN A 160 18.54 7.12 -0.03
C GLN A 160 18.43 5.81 -0.81
N ARG A 161 17.30 5.12 -0.65
CA ARG A 161 17.06 3.81 -1.27
C ARG A 161 15.62 3.69 -1.67
N ARG A 162 15.38 2.83 -2.66
CA ARG A 162 14.07 2.48 -3.17
C ARG A 162 13.88 0.98 -3.02
N PHE A 163 12.66 0.56 -2.69
CA PHE A 163 12.27 -0.84 -2.78
C PHE A 163 10.83 -0.95 -3.31
N VAL A 164 10.47 -2.11 -3.85
CA VAL A 164 9.11 -2.38 -4.33
C VAL A 164 8.22 -2.70 -3.14
N ARG A 165 7.05 -2.05 -3.08
CA ARG A 165 6.01 -2.34 -2.12
C ARG A 165 4.97 -3.24 -2.77
N GLU A 166 5.26 -4.53 -2.83
CA GLU A 166 4.43 -5.55 -3.51
C GLU A 166 2.97 -5.53 -3.06
N GLY A 167 2.73 -5.28 -1.77
CA GLY A 167 1.39 -5.18 -1.20
C GLY A 167 0.65 -3.87 -1.52
N SER A 168 1.17 -3.01 -2.38
CA SER A 168 0.49 -1.81 -2.85
C SER A 168 0.42 -1.86 -4.36
N ILE A 169 -0.70 -2.32 -4.89
CA ILE A 169 -0.89 -2.64 -6.29
C ILE A 169 -1.73 -1.56 -6.95
N VAL A 170 -1.21 -0.96 -8.01
CA VAL A 170 -1.90 0.00 -8.87
C VAL A 170 -2.46 -0.75 -10.06
N LEU A 171 -3.67 -0.37 -10.47
CA LEU A 171 -4.34 -0.89 -11.66
C LEU A 171 -4.92 0.27 -12.49
N SER A 172 -4.92 0.10 -13.81
CA SER A 172 -5.41 1.11 -14.73
C SER A 172 -5.98 0.48 -16.01
N ALA A 173 -7.03 1.09 -16.54
CA ALA A 173 -7.61 0.70 -17.83
C ALA A 173 -6.69 1.02 -19.03
N ARG A 174 -5.75 1.96 -18.85
CA ARG A 174 -4.69 2.29 -19.82
C ARG A 174 -3.33 1.85 -19.28
N PRO A 175 -2.34 1.53 -20.14
CA PRO A 175 -0.99 1.21 -19.70
C PRO A 175 -0.45 2.23 -18.70
N LEU A 176 0.12 1.76 -17.59
CA LEU A 176 0.63 2.62 -16.52
C LEU A 176 1.77 3.52 -17.00
N SER A 177 2.48 3.13 -18.06
CA SER A 177 3.49 3.93 -18.75
C SER A 177 2.98 5.27 -19.28
N GLU A 178 1.66 5.42 -19.46
CA GLU A 178 1.06 6.68 -19.88
C GLU A 178 0.91 7.70 -18.73
N PHE A 179 0.96 7.24 -17.49
CA PHE A 179 0.80 8.08 -16.29
C PHE A 179 2.11 8.23 -15.50
N THR A 180 2.97 7.23 -15.55
CA THR A 180 4.20 7.18 -14.76
C THR A 180 5.24 6.28 -15.42
N SER A 181 6.52 6.55 -15.17
CA SER A 181 7.58 5.66 -15.62
C SER A 181 7.48 4.30 -14.92
N LEU A 182 7.78 3.25 -15.68
CA LEU A 182 7.93 1.90 -15.14
C LEU A 182 9.39 1.62 -14.79
N ILE A 183 9.61 1.00 -13.65
CA ILE A 183 10.92 0.71 -13.10
C ILE A 183 11.06 -0.80 -12.97
N GLN A 184 11.97 -1.37 -13.75
CA GLN A 184 12.37 -2.76 -13.60
C GLN A 184 13.43 -2.90 -12.50
N GLN A 185 13.18 -3.79 -11.55
CA GLN A 185 14.15 -4.18 -10.53
C GLN A 185 15.09 -5.26 -11.06
N VAL A 186 16.15 -5.54 -10.30
CA VAL A 186 17.15 -6.58 -10.63
C VAL A 186 16.52 -7.97 -10.66
N ASP A 187 15.50 -8.23 -9.84
CA ASP A 187 14.75 -9.49 -9.82
C ASP A 187 13.73 -9.63 -10.97
N GLY A 188 13.67 -8.64 -11.87
CA GLY A 188 12.74 -8.60 -12.99
C GLY A 188 11.39 -7.96 -12.67
N THR A 189 11.09 -7.66 -11.40
CA THR A 189 9.82 -7.03 -11.01
C THR A 189 9.71 -5.64 -11.61
N VAL A 190 8.62 -5.37 -12.31
CA VAL A 190 8.27 -4.04 -12.81
C VAL A 190 7.33 -3.36 -11.82
N ALA A 191 7.69 -2.15 -11.38
CA ALA A 191 6.92 -1.31 -10.47
C ALA A 191 6.70 0.09 -11.07
N VAL A 192 5.64 0.79 -10.65
CA VAL A 192 5.48 2.20 -11.00
C VAL A 192 6.49 3.07 -10.24
N ALA A 193 6.94 4.18 -10.85
CA ALA A 193 7.87 5.10 -10.21
C ALA A 193 7.27 5.88 -9.04
N PHE A 194 5.93 5.94 -8.94
CA PHE A 194 5.26 6.61 -7.84
C PHE A 194 5.19 5.74 -6.59
N ASP A 195 5.31 6.41 -5.44
CA ASP A 195 5.00 5.78 -4.16
C ASP A 195 3.49 5.75 -3.88
N SER A 196 3.10 5.04 -2.82
CA SER A 196 1.69 4.90 -2.44
C SER A 196 1.01 6.23 -2.16
N HIS A 197 1.75 7.20 -1.62
CA HIS A 197 1.22 8.52 -1.31
C HIS A 197 0.92 9.30 -2.59
N THR A 198 1.90 9.40 -3.48
CA THR A 198 1.78 10.05 -4.79
C THR A 198 0.66 9.42 -5.62
N CYS A 199 0.55 8.09 -5.64
CA CYS A 199 -0.57 7.42 -6.32
C CYS A 199 -1.93 7.84 -5.76
N THR A 200 -2.03 7.99 -4.44
CA THR A 200 -3.27 8.40 -3.77
C THR A 200 -3.62 9.86 -4.06
N GLU A 201 -2.61 10.74 -4.07
CA GLU A 201 -2.80 12.16 -4.41
C GLU A 201 -3.24 12.38 -5.84
N LEU A 202 -2.71 11.58 -6.78
CA LEU A 202 -3.08 11.60 -8.19
C LEU A 202 -4.40 10.87 -8.49
N GLY A 203 -4.98 10.19 -7.49
CA GLY A 203 -6.21 9.42 -7.66
C GLY A 203 -6.04 8.16 -8.50
N LEU A 204 -4.82 7.60 -8.58
CA LEU A 204 -4.58 6.34 -9.28
C LEU A 204 -5.26 5.18 -8.53
N PRO A 205 -6.05 4.32 -9.22
CA PRO A 205 -6.70 3.19 -8.59
C PRO A 205 -5.69 2.23 -7.97
N ARG A 206 -5.84 1.96 -6.67
CA ARG A 206 -4.84 1.23 -5.89
C ARG A 206 -5.45 0.40 -4.79
N VAL A 207 -4.99 -0.84 -4.63
CA VAL A 207 -5.36 -1.74 -3.53
C VAL A 207 -4.16 -2.04 -2.64
N ASN A 208 -4.39 -2.07 -1.34
CA ASN A 208 -3.43 -2.55 -0.35
C ASN A 208 -3.70 -4.02 -0.03
N ILE A 209 -2.66 -4.85 -0.09
CA ILE A 209 -2.67 -6.26 0.28
C ILE A 209 -1.67 -6.46 1.41
N LEU A 210 -2.18 -6.80 2.59
CA LEU A 210 -1.38 -7.03 3.79
C LEU A 210 -1.30 -8.52 4.10
N GLY A 211 -0.09 -9.03 4.29
CA GLY A 211 0.14 -10.41 4.75
C GLY A 211 0.07 -10.53 6.27
N SER A 212 -0.53 -11.62 6.76
CA SER A 212 -0.59 -11.98 8.18
C SER A 212 -0.07 -13.39 8.42
N THR A 213 1.00 -13.50 9.20
CA THR A 213 1.51 -14.80 9.65
C THR A 213 0.56 -15.50 10.61
N ALA A 214 -0.25 -14.75 11.37
CA ALA A 214 -1.27 -15.30 12.25
C ALA A 214 -2.38 -16.02 11.47
N LEU A 215 -2.82 -15.45 10.34
CA LEU A 215 -3.81 -16.09 9.45
C LEU A 215 -3.25 -17.38 8.84
N ALA A 216 -2.02 -17.34 8.33
CA ALA A 216 -1.37 -18.53 7.76
C ALA A 216 -1.30 -19.68 8.78
N ARG A 217 -0.95 -19.38 10.03
CA ARG A 217 -0.93 -20.38 11.12
C ARG A 217 -2.32 -20.94 11.43
N SER A 218 -3.34 -20.09 11.47
CA SER A 218 -4.71 -20.52 11.77
C SER A 218 -5.26 -21.47 10.71
N LYS A 219 -4.93 -21.26 9.43
CA LYS A 219 -5.33 -22.16 8.34
C LYS A 219 -4.69 -23.53 8.46
N ASN A 220 -3.37 -23.58 8.69
CA ASN A 220 -2.65 -24.84 8.87
C ASN A 220 -3.24 -25.65 10.04
N LYS A 221 -3.62 -24.98 11.13
CA LYS A 221 -4.28 -25.66 12.27
C LYS A 221 -5.64 -26.24 11.88
N ARG A 222 -6.50 -25.49 11.18
CA ARG A 222 -7.81 -25.99 10.72
C ARG A 222 -7.69 -27.18 9.75
N GLN A 223 -6.70 -27.15 8.86
CA GLN A 223 -6.40 -28.29 7.97
C GLN A 223 -5.91 -29.51 8.76
N PHE A 224 -5.12 -29.31 9.81
CA PHE A 224 -4.68 -30.40 10.67
C PHE A 224 -5.85 -31.01 11.45
N ASP A 225 -6.73 -30.19 12.01
CA ASP A 225 -7.91 -30.62 12.78
C ASP A 225 -9.00 -31.31 11.91
N THR A 226 -8.90 -31.24 10.58
CA THR A 226 -9.82 -31.92 9.64
C THR A 226 -9.26 -33.22 9.08
N LEU A 227 -7.99 -33.52 9.32
CA LEU A 227 -7.30 -34.74 8.86
C LEU A 227 -7.18 -35.83 9.95
N PHE A 228 -7.65 -35.55 11.17
CA PHE A 228 -7.66 -36.44 12.34
C PHE A 228 -8.99 -36.35 13.07
#